data_AF-A0A2V7RDN0-F1
#
_entry.id   AF-A0A2V7RDN0-F1
#
_cell.length_a   1.000
_cell.length_b   1.000
_cell.length_c   1.000
_cell.angle_alpha   90.00
_cell.angle_beta   90.00
_cell.angle_gamma   90.00
#
_symmetry.space_group_name_H-M   'P 1'
#
loop_
_entity.id
_entity.type
_entity.pdbx_description
1 polymer ?
#
loop_
_entity_poly.entity_id
_entity_poly.type
_entity_poly.pdbx_seq_one_letter_code
_entity_poly.pdbx_strand_id
1 'polypeptide(L)'
;NDVEARSKADESAQLLWRIGPMFNTAPSRAIGVTLSAGGVNEGGREAIELRRRRWINAEQSVDFSAGALRMDIPKSAERPTGAAYGLTTGIYLVGGDLVHVDGHADFVVARNRIRGGGTVGGGVGGYGAVGGTVLLVALAVAIAIAIARAGDF
;
A
#
# COMPACT_ATOMS: atom_id res chain seq x y z
N ASN A 1 -5.87 19.12 -26.72
CA ASN A 1 -6.45 19.36 -25.38
C ASN A 1 -6.64 18.10 -24.54
N ASP A 2 -6.38 16.88 -25.05
CA ASP A 2 -6.53 15.63 -24.28
C ASP A 2 -5.30 15.20 -23.46
N VAL A 3 -4.15 15.85 -23.64
CA VAL A 3 -2.92 15.52 -22.90
C VAL A 3 -2.95 16.16 -21.50
N GLU A 4 -3.46 17.38 -21.37
CA GLU A 4 -3.64 18.05 -20.07
C GLU A 4 -4.70 17.36 -19.20
N ALA A 5 -5.77 16.83 -19.80
CA ALA A 5 -6.82 16.11 -19.05
C ALA A 5 -6.33 14.77 -18.49
N ARG A 6 -5.42 14.08 -19.18
CA ARG A 6 -4.77 12.85 -18.67
C ARG A 6 -3.74 13.15 -17.59
N SER A 7 -2.98 14.23 -17.75
CA SER A 7 -2.00 14.68 -16.75
C SER A 7 -2.66 15.04 -15.41
N LYS A 8 -3.87 15.60 -15.40
CA LYS A 8 -4.59 15.94 -14.16
C LYS A 8 -5.22 14.74 -13.45
N ALA A 9 -5.41 13.61 -14.14
CA ALA A 9 -5.99 12.40 -13.55
C ALA A 9 -4.96 11.54 -12.80
N ASP A 10 -3.65 11.77 -13.04
CA ASP A 10 -2.58 10.94 -12.48
C ASP A 10 -2.05 11.43 -11.11
N GLU A 11 -2.54 12.58 -10.61
CA GLU A 11 -2.31 13.02 -9.23
C GLU A 11 -3.49 12.62 -8.32
N SER A 12 -3.86 11.34 -8.34
CA SER A 12 -4.85 10.84 -7.38
C SER A 12 -4.18 10.70 -6.02
N ALA A 13 -4.67 11.43 -5.01
CA ALA A 13 -4.29 11.18 -3.62
C ALA A 13 -4.69 9.74 -3.25
N GLN A 14 -3.71 8.88 -3.00
CA GLN A 14 -3.95 7.49 -2.62
C GLN A 14 -3.92 7.35 -1.11
N LEU A 15 -4.98 6.79 -0.55
CA LEU A 15 -4.96 6.33 0.83
C LEU A 15 -4.40 4.90 0.82
N LEU A 16 -3.21 4.74 1.39
CA LEU A 16 -2.50 3.48 1.43
C LEU A 16 -2.26 3.04 2.88
N TRP A 17 -2.90 1.94 3.25
CA TRP A 17 -2.77 1.30 4.55
C TRP A 17 -1.68 0.24 4.49
N ARG A 18 -0.82 0.20 5.52
CA ARG A 18 0.28 -0.74 5.63
C ARG A 18 0.32 -1.34 7.03
N ILE A 19 0.32 -2.66 7.10
CA ILE A 19 0.47 -3.40 8.36
C ILE A 19 1.46 -4.54 8.18
N GLY A 20 2.35 -4.72 9.15
CA GLY A 20 3.32 -5.80 9.06
C GLY A 20 4.28 -5.88 10.24
N PRO A 21 4.67 -7.09 10.66
CA PRO A 21 5.70 -7.26 11.68
C PRO A 21 7.08 -6.89 11.13
N MET A 22 7.93 -6.33 12.00
CA MET A 22 9.36 -6.19 11.77
C MET A 22 10.14 -6.79 12.92
N PHE A 23 11.24 -7.46 12.59
CA PHE A 23 12.14 -8.13 13.52
C PHE A 23 13.52 -7.50 13.44
N ASN A 24 14.06 -7.12 14.59
CA ASN A 24 15.43 -6.61 14.68
C ASN A 24 16.41 -7.76 14.38
N THR A 25 17.27 -7.55 13.39
CA THR A 25 18.34 -8.49 13.02
C THR A 25 19.70 -7.98 13.49
N ALA A 26 19.81 -6.69 13.78
CA ALA A 26 20.98 -6.05 14.38
C ALA A 26 20.53 -4.78 15.13
N PRO A 27 21.40 -4.18 15.98
CA PRO A 27 21.08 -2.91 16.65
C PRO A 27 20.70 -1.76 15.70
N SER A 28 21.15 -1.82 14.45
CA SER A 28 20.89 -0.81 13.42
C SER A 28 20.10 -1.34 12.22
N ARG A 29 19.51 -2.54 12.29
CA ARG A 29 18.78 -3.14 11.16
C ARG A 29 17.60 -4.02 11.56
N ALA A 30 16.51 -3.93 10.80
CA ALA A 30 15.36 -4.82 10.93
C ALA A 30 14.87 -5.31 9.56
N ILE A 31 14.26 -6.49 9.56
CA ILE A 31 13.61 -7.07 8.39
C ILE A 31 12.18 -7.45 8.75
N GLY A 32 11.28 -7.42 7.79
CA GLY A 32 9.87 -7.71 8.04
C GLY A 32 9.12 -8.03 6.78
N VAL A 33 7.84 -8.30 6.97
CA VAL A 33 6.87 -8.48 5.90
C VAL A 33 5.77 -7.45 6.13
N THR A 34 5.20 -6.89 5.08
CA THR A 34 4.11 -5.93 5.16
C THR A 34 3.05 -6.27 4.13
N LEU A 35 1.80 -6.16 4.55
CA LEU A 35 0.65 -6.12 3.68
C LEU A 35 0.30 -4.66 3.45
N SER A 36 0.15 -4.26 2.21
CA SER A 36 -0.30 -2.93 1.83
C SER A 36 -1.60 -3.00 1.05
N ALA A 37 -2.55 -2.12 1.38
CA ALA A 37 -3.83 -2.03 0.70
C ALA A 37 -4.23 -0.57 0.53
N GLY A 38 -4.76 -0.19 -0.64
CA GLY A 38 -5.15 1.19 -0.88
C GLY A 38 -6.06 1.37 -2.09
N GLY A 39 -6.70 2.54 -2.16
CA GLY A 39 -7.47 2.94 -3.33
C GLY A 39 -6.60 3.63 -4.37
N VAL A 40 -6.73 3.22 -5.63
CA VAL A 40 -6.07 3.87 -6.79
C VAL A 40 -7.16 4.17 -7.81
N ASN A 41 -7.56 5.44 -7.93
CA ASN A 41 -8.73 5.84 -8.71
C ASN A 41 -10.00 5.08 -8.28
N GLU A 42 -10.73 4.47 -9.23
CA GLU A 42 -11.89 3.58 -9.00
C GLU A 42 -11.48 2.12 -8.70
N GLY A 43 -10.19 1.86 -8.53
CA GLY A 43 -9.60 0.53 -8.35
C GLY A 43 -8.97 0.29 -6.99
N GLY A 44 -8.67 -0.97 -6.69
CA GLY A 44 -7.95 -1.41 -5.49
C GLY A 44 -6.49 -1.75 -5.77
N ARG A 45 -5.63 -1.55 -4.78
CA ARG A 45 -4.22 -1.98 -4.75
C ARG A 45 -4.01 -2.85 -3.52
N GLU A 46 -3.43 -4.03 -3.69
CA GLU A 46 -3.07 -4.96 -2.63
C GLU A 46 -1.65 -5.48 -2.87
N ALA A 47 -0.75 -5.41 -1.89
CA ALA A 47 0.60 -5.94 -2.04
C ALA A 47 1.10 -6.66 -0.80
N ILE A 48 2.01 -7.61 -1.02
CA ILE A 48 2.79 -8.28 0.02
C ILE A 48 4.25 -7.97 -0.22
N GLU A 49 4.88 -7.30 0.73
CA GLU A 49 6.20 -6.69 0.58
C GLU A 49 7.16 -7.19 1.66
N LEU A 50 8.33 -7.65 1.23
CA LEU A 50 9.49 -7.79 2.12
C LEU A 50 10.05 -6.41 2.40
N ARG A 51 10.29 -6.10 3.67
CA ARG A 51 10.82 -4.81 4.12
C ARG A 51 12.14 -4.96 4.83
N ARG A 52 13.04 -4.01 4.59
CA ARG A 52 14.31 -3.87 5.28
C ARG A 52 14.47 -2.44 5.78
N ARG A 53 14.57 -2.28 7.10
CA ARG A 53 14.80 -1.01 7.80
C ARG A 53 16.26 -0.90 8.23
N ARG A 54 16.82 0.29 8.10
CA ARG A 54 18.11 0.68 8.67
C ARG A 54 17.96 1.97 9.46
N TRP A 55 18.36 1.95 10.72
CA TRP A 55 18.47 3.18 11.51
C TRP A 55 19.74 3.93 11.12
N ILE A 56 19.59 5.22 10.83
CA ILE A 56 20.71 6.15 10.59
C ILE A 56 21.21 6.67 11.94
N ASN A 57 20.27 7.04 12.81
CA ASN A 57 20.49 7.49 14.18
C ASN A 57 19.27 7.12 15.03
N ALA A 58 19.17 7.66 16.25
CA ALA A 58 18.08 7.36 17.17
C ALA A 58 16.69 7.84 16.66
N GLU A 59 16.66 8.84 15.79
CA GLU A 59 15.44 9.52 15.34
C GLU A 59 15.12 9.25 13.87
N GLN A 60 16.05 8.71 13.10
CA GLN A 60 15.93 8.59 11.65
C GLN A 60 16.19 7.16 11.18
N SER A 61 15.34 6.70 10.27
CA SER A 61 15.51 5.41 9.61
C SER A 61 15.10 5.46 8.15
N VAL A 62 15.69 4.55 7.38
CA VAL A 62 15.36 4.33 5.97
C VAL A 62 14.86 2.91 5.81
N ASP A 63 13.71 2.74 5.15
CA ASP A 63 13.19 1.43 4.80
C ASP A 63 13.15 1.26 3.30
N PHE A 64 13.43 0.04 2.87
CA PHE A 64 13.24 -0.42 1.50
C PHE A 64 12.21 -1.54 1.50
N SER A 65 11.34 -1.57 0.50
CA SER A 65 10.39 -2.65 0.28
C SER A 65 10.44 -3.18 -1.14
N ALA A 66 10.15 -4.46 -1.29
CA ALA A 66 9.91 -5.10 -2.58
C ALA A 66 8.91 -6.24 -2.41
N GLY A 67 7.99 -6.40 -3.35
CA GLY A 67 6.88 -7.31 -3.15
C GLY A 67 6.08 -7.67 -4.39
N ALA A 68 5.21 -8.65 -4.22
CA ALA A 68 4.19 -8.98 -5.20
C ALA A 68 3.00 -8.04 -5.02
N LEU A 69 2.43 -7.62 -6.15
CA LEU A 69 1.36 -6.63 -6.22
C LEU A 69 0.18 -7.20 -7.01
N ARG A 70 -1.02 -6.90 -6.54
CA ARG A 70 -2.28 -7.03 -7.26
C ARG A 70 -2.95 -5.66 -7.35
N MET A 71 -3.43 -5.30 -8.52
CA MET A 71 -4.20 -4.08 -8.76
C MET A 71 -5.47 -4.41 -9.53
N ASP A 72 -6.59 -3.84 -9.11
CA ASP A 72 -7.83 -3.87 -9.85
C ASP A 72 -7.88 -2.64 -10.75
N ILE A 73 -7.66 -2.82 -12.05
CA ILE A 73 -7.66 -1.71 -13.00
C ILE A 73 -9.08 -1.52 -13.55
N PRO A 74 -9.74 -0.37 -13.32
CA PRO A 74 -11.05 -0.10 -13.89
C PRO A 74 -11.01 -0.13 -15.42
N LYS A 75 -11.99 -0.82 -16.01
CA LYS A 75 -12.12 -1.01 -17.47
C LYS A 75 -12.77 0.19 -18.17
N SER A 76 -13.61 0.90 -17.42
CA SER A 76 -14.58 1.96 -17.77
C SER A 76 -15.63 1.91 -16.64
N ALA A 77 -16.40 2.99 -16.44
CA ALA A 77 -17.51 3.05 -15.46
C ALA A 77 -18.54 1.91 -15.57
N GLU A 78 -18.58 1.17 -16.70
CA GLU A 78 -19.61 0.17 -16.99
C GLU A 78 -19.14 -1.30 -16.99
N ARG A 79 -17.88 -1.63 -16.66
CA ARG A 79 -17.39 -3.03 -16.73
C ARG A 79 -16.56 -3.46 -15.52
N PRO A 80 -16.68 -4.74 -15.08
CA PRO A 80 -15.97 -5.25 -13.92
C PRO A 80 -14.46 -5.12 -14.09
N THR A 81 -13.82 -4.68 -13.01
CA THR A 81 -12.36 -4.55 -12.86
C THR A 81 -11.66 -5.85 -13.24
N GLY A 82 -10.53 -5.73 -13.95
CA GLY A 82 -9.67 -6.88 -14.22
C GLY A 82 -8.50 -6.85 -13.25
N ALA A 83 -8.30 -7.93 -12.49
CA ALA A 83 -7.11 -8.09 -11.66
C ALA A 83 -5.86 -8.11 -12.55
N ALA A 84 -4.91 -7.25 -12.23
CA ALA A 84 -3.57 -7.20 -12.80
C ALA A 84 -2.57 -7.57 -11.70
N TYR A 85 -1.56 -8.34 -12.06
CA TYR A 85 -0.54 -8.80 -11.12
C TYR A 85 0.83 -8.27 -11.52
N GLY A 86 1.70 -8.09 -10.55
CA GLY A 86 3.03 -7.58 -10.80
C GLY A 86 3.88 -7.40 -9.57
N LEU A 87 4.75 -6.40 -9.61
CA LEU A 87 5.74 -6.13 -8.59
C LEU A 87 5.64 -4.69 -8.11
N THR A 88 5.94 -4.48 -6.83
CA THR A 88 6.09 -3.18 -6.20
C THR A 88 7.47 -3.09 -5.58
N THR A 89 8.06 -1.90 -5.60
CA THR A 89 9.19 -1.55 -4.75
C THR A 89 8.97 -0.19 -4.13
N GLY A 90 9.45 0.01 -2.90
CA GLY A 90 9.25 1.25 -2.16
C GLY A 90 10.48 1.67 -1.37
N ILE A 91 10.57 2.97 -1.12
CA ILE A 91 11.52 3.59 -0.20
C ILE A 91 10.74 4.44 0.81
N TYR A 92 11.17 4.39 2.06
CA TYR A 92 10.57 5.15 3.16
C TYR A 92 11.66 5.87 3.93
N LEU A 93 11.45 7.15 4.18
CA LEU A 93 12.27 7.96 5.06
C LEU A 93 11.44 8.29 6.29
N VAL A 94 11.86 7.83 7.45
CA VAL A 94 11.18 8.07 8.73
C VAL A 94 12.05 9.02 9.54
N GLY A 95 11.46 10.10 10.07
CA GLY A 95 12.15 11.09 10.88
C GLY A 95 11.37 11.48 12.14
N GLY A 96 12.09 11.58 13.26
CA GLY A 96 11.57 11.98 14.56
C GLY A 96 10.51 11.04 15.11
N ASP A 97 9.56 11.62 15.85
CA ASP A 97 8.42 10.92 16.43
C ASP A 97 7.32 10.69 15.38
N LEU A 98 7.64 9.89 14.37
CA LEU A 98 6.68 9.13 13.56
C LEU A 98 6.28 9.68 12.18
N VAL A 99 6.79 10.83 11.73
CA VAL A 99 6.52 11.30 10.36
C VAL A 99 7.35 10.47 9.37
N HIS A 100 6.74 10.08 8.26
CA HIS A 100 7.45 9.46 7.16
C HIS A 100 7.04 10.01 5.81
N VAL A 101 8.00 9.97 4.88
CA VAL A 101 7.79 10.20 3.46
C VAL A 101 8.08 8.88 2.75
N ASP A 102 7.27 8.55 1.76
CA ASP A 102 7.43 7.32 1.01
C ASP A 102 7.23 7.50 -0.48
N GLY A 103 7.88 6.62 -1.23
CA GLY A 103 7.75 6.55 -2.67
C GLY A 103 7.70 5.10 -3.12
N HIS A 104 6.82 4.80 -4.07
CA HIS A 104 6.69 3.48 -4.67
C HIS A 104 6.78 3.54 -6.19
N ALA A 105 7.28 2.45 -6.75
CA ALA A 105 7.20 2.14 -8.17
C ALA A 105 6.51 0.79 -8.33
N ASP A 106 5.39 0.79 -9.06
CA ASP A 106 4.53 -0.35 -9.29
C ASP A 106 4.62 -0.74 -10.77
N PHE A 107 4.82 -2.03 -11.04
CA PHE A 107 4.86 -2.59 -12.39
C PHE A 107 3.89 -3.76 -12.48
N VAL A 108 2.87 -3.65 -13.32
CA VAL A 108 1.84 -4.69 -13.47
C VAL A 108 1.72 -5.16 -14.90
N VAL A 109 1.42 -6.45 -15.07
CA VAL A 109 1.11 -7.04 -16.38
C VAL A 109 -0.40 -7.18 -16.49
N ALA A 110 -0.98 -6.48 -17.47
CA ALA A 110 -2.40 -6.53 -17.76
C ALA A 110 -2.60 -6.70 -19.26
N ARG A 111 -3.32 -7.76 -19.66
CA ARG A 111 -3.67 -8.06 -21.06
C ARG A 111 -2.47 -8.01 -22.02
N ASN A 112 -1.41 -8.72 -21.65
CA ASN A 112 -0.19 -8.82 -22.45
C ASN A 112 0.57 -7.48 -22.65
N ARG A 113 0.32 -6.49 -21.79
CA ARG A 113 1.09 -5.24 -21.74
C ARG A 113 1.60 -4.97 -20.33
N ILE A 114 2.83 -4.51 -20.24
CA ILE A 114 3.42 -4.00 -19.00
C ILE A 114 2.94 -2.56 -18.80
N ARG A 115 2.50 -2.23 -17.60
CA ARG A 115 2.16 -0.89 -17.16
C ARG A 115 3.02 -0.55 -15.95
N GLY A 116 3.62 0.64 -15.95
CA GLY A 116 4.35 1.19 -14.83
C GLY A 116 3.61 2.38 -14.24
N GLY A 117 3.62 2.51 -12.93
CA GLY A 117 3.11 3.66 -12.20
C GLY A 117 3.99 3.93 -10.98
N GLY A 118 3.85 5.12 -10.41
CA GLY A 118 4.57 5.48 -9.19
C GLY A 118 3.70 6.32 -8.29
N THR A 119 4.01 6.27 -7.00
CA THR A 119 3.30 7.04 -5.98
C THR A 119 4.32 7.67 -5.05
N VAL A 120 4.01 8.87 -4.55
CA VAL A 120 4.77 9.52 -3.50
C VAL A 120 3.76 9.96 -2.45
N GLY A 121 4.07 9.66 -1.19
CA GLY A 121 3.17 9.87 -0.07
C GLY A 121 3.92 10.38 1.15
N GLY A 122 3.13 10.85 2.10
CA GLY A 122 3.59 11.15 3.45
C GLY A 122 2.58 10.60 4.45
N GLY A 123 3.06 10.25 5.63
CA GLY A 123 2.21 9.71 6.67
C GLY A 123 2.79 9.90 8.06
N VAL A 124 1.98 9.55 9.05
CA VAL A 124 2.36 9.52 10.46
C VAL A 124 2.21 8.09 10.98
N GLY A 125 3.23 7.56 11.61
CA GLY A 125 3.18 6.30 12.37
C GLY A 125 2.79 6.58 13.83
N GLY A 126 2.60 5.54 14.65
CA GLY A 126 2.51 5.68 16.12
C GLY A 126 1.44 4.82 16.77
N TYR A 127 1.26 4.99 18.08
CA TYR A 127 0.18 4.34 18.85
C TYR A 127 -1.22 4.62 18.28
N GLY A 128 -1.42 5.76 17.61
CA GLY A 128 -2.66 6.07 16.86
C GLY A 128 -2.88 5.14 15.65
N ALA A 129 -1.82 4.71 14.96
CA ALA A 129 -1.91 3.74 13.87
C ALA A 129 -2.23 2.33 14.38
N VAL A 130 -1.79 1.99 15.59
CA VAL A 130 -2.21 0.75 16.29
C VAL A 130 -3.70 0.80 16.62
N GLY A 131 -4.20 1.93 17.15
CA GLY A 131 -5.62 2.14 17.40
C GLY A 131 -6.47 2.05 16.13
N GLY A 132 -6.04 2.70 15.05
CA GLY A 132 -6.69 2.60 13.73
C GLY A 132 -6.67 1.17 13.16
N THR A 133 -5.56 0.45 13.35
CA THR A 133 -5.44 -0.95 12.93
C THR A 133 -6.39 -1.87 13.70
N VAL A 134 -6.49 -1.71 15.01
CA VAL A 134 -7.42 -2.49 15.86
C VAL A 134 -8.88 -2.22 15.46
N LEU A 135 -9.25 -0.96 15.24
CA LEU A 135 -10.59 -0.58 14.78
C LEU A 135 -10.92 -1.16 13.41
N LEU A 136 -9.95 -1.18 12.49
CA LEU A 136 -10.15 -1.73 11.15
C LEU A 136 -10.19 -3.26 11.12
N VAL A 137 -9.40 -3.95 11.93
CA VAL A 137 -9.54 -5.41 12.10
C VAL A 137 -10.91 -5.74 12.67
N ALA A 138 -11.36 -4.99 13.68
CA ALA A 138 -12.71 -5.16 14.23
C ALA A 138 -13.80 -4.92 13.16
N LEU A 139 -13.64 -3.89 12.32
CA LEU A 139 -14.56 -3.60 11.23
C LEU A 139 -14.55 -4.70 10.15
N ALA A 140 -13.38 -5.18 9.74
CA ALA A 140 -13.25 -6.25 8.75
C ALA A 140 -13.87 -7.56 9.25
N VAL A 141 -13.65 -7.91 10.52
CA VAL A 141 -14.29 -9.07 11.17
C VAL A 141 -15.80 -8.89 11.23
N ALA A 142 -16.29 -7.70 11.59
CA ALA A 142 -17.73 -7.42 11.63
C ALA A 142 -18.38 -7.56 10.24
N ILE A 143 -17.73 -7.07 9.18
CA ILE A 143 -18.19 -7.22 7.80
C ILE A 143 -18.19 -8.69 7.37
N ALA A 144 -17.13 -9.44 7.67
CA ALA A 144 -17.05 -10.87 7.36
C ALA A 144 -18.16 -11.67 8.06
N ILE A 145 -18.46 -11.36 9.32
CA ILE A 145 -19.59 -11.97 10.06
C ILE A 145 -20.92 -11.59 9.42
N ALA A 146 -21.11 -10.32 9.03
CA ALA A 146 -22.34 -9.87 8.39
C ALA A 146 -22.58 -10.55 7.04
N ILE A 147 -21.53 -10.74 6.24
CA ILE A 147 -21.58 -11.48 4.96
C ILE A 147 -21.89 -12.95 5.21
N ALA A 148 -21.23 -13.59 6.19
CA ALA A 148 -21.49 -14.98 6.54
C ALA A 148 -22.94 -15.21 6.99
N ARG A 149 -23.52 -14.26 7.76
CA ARG A 149 -24.93 -14.30 8.17
C ARG A 149 -25.91 -14.01 7.03
N ALA A 150 -25.50 -13.24 6.03
CA ALA A 150 -26.31 -12.95 4.85
C ALA A 150 -26.23 -14.05 3.77
N GLY A 151 -25.26 -14.96 3.89
CA GLY A 151 -25.03 -16.09 2.99
C GLY A 151 -25.73 -17.40 3.39
N ASP A 152 -26.53 -17.42 4.46
CA ASP A 152 -27.45 -18.51 4.76
C ASP A 152 -28.70 -18.41 3.84
N PHE A 153 -28.53 -18.79 2.57
CA PHE A 153 -29.61 -19.17 1.64
C PHE A 153 -29.22 -20.46 0.90
#